data_AF-A0A371IQ31-F1
#
_entry.id   AF-A0A371IQ31-F1
#
_cell.length_a   1.000
_cell.length_b   1.000
_cell.length_c   1.000
_cell.angle_alpha   90.00
_cell.angle_beta   90.00
_cell.angle_gamma   90.00
#
_symmetry.space_group_name_H-M   'P 1'
#
loop_
_entity.id
_entity.type
_entity.pdbx_description
1 polymer ?
#
loop_
_entity_poly.entity_id
_entity_poly.type
_entity_poly.pdbx_seq_one_letter_code
_entity_poly.pdbx_strand_id
1 'polypeptide(L)'
;MTREDLKQLDSKLLGEEYFNKIFNDRCQQLDVFFNRMFDMHYIFAGANFNLAKAANEDINIDEWETDNPEVLKLFLRTEYLKSCILSYNSIEDYIMKVVVFSYNLKGKRITSRKDFIQKCKNMYYQDVLSLIKRIKSNKKIKKVIQDYHKNNDVKKLRGLANQIKHNNNIRFNGFPKPSYIRYRNKTKIAYDSNWTEPYSEDIDDIVNMCYRLNDIIKKYIEDVYDIVSEKYNFEKIHNN
;
A
#
# COMPACT_ATOMS: atom_id res chain seq x y z
N MET A 1 0.96 -6.38 18.93
CA MET A 1 1.96 -5.31 18.80
C MET A 1 1.74 -4.32 19.93
N THR A 2 2.77 -4.01 20.70
CA THR A 2 2.64 -3.10 21.83
C THR A 2 2.72 -1.65 21.35
N ARG A 3 2.23 -0.71 22.17
CA ARG A 3 2.35 0.73 21.90
C ARG A 3 3.82 1.18 21.85
N GLU A 4 4.70 0.45 22.52
CA GLU A 4 6.15 0.67 22.55
C GLU A 4 6.80 0.34 21.19
N ASP A 5 6.42 -0.79 20.58
CA ASP A 5 6.96 -1.23 19.28
C ASP A 5 6.65 -0.20 18.17
N LEU A 6 5.47 0.40 18.22
CA LEU A 6 5.07 1.46 17.28
C LEU A 6 5.88 2.74 17.49
N LYS A 7 6.09 3.18 18.74
CA LYS A 7 6.90 4.38 19.02
C LYS A 7 8.34 4.25 18.53
N GLN A 8 8.95 3.08 18.71
CA GLN A 8 10.32 2.84 18.25
C GLN A 8 10.41 2.84 16.73
N LEU A 9 9.45 2.22 16.05
CA LEU A 9 9.36 2.26 14.60
C LEU A 9 9.16 3.70 14.11
N ASP A 10 8.28 4.47 14.74
CA ASP A 10 7.98 5.84 14.35
C ASP A 10 9.21 6.74 14.45
N SER A 11 9.95 6.72 15.57
CA SER A 11 11.20 7.49 15.74
C SER A 11 12.25 7.12 14.68
N LYS A 12 12.40 5.83 14.35
CA LYS A 12 13.33 5.35 13.32
C LYS A 12 12.92 5.75 11.90
N LEU A 13 11.62 5.74 11.60
CA LEU A 13 11.07 6.14 10.29
C LEU A 13 11.13 7.67 10.09
N LEU A 14 11.02 8.44 11.17
CA LEU A 14 11.20 9.89 11.20
C LEU A 14 12.65 10.32 10.96
N GLY A 15 13.60 9.40 11.13
CA GLY A 15 15.02 9.68 10.94
C GLY A 15 15.57 10.66 11.96
N GLU A 16 15.02 10.69 13.18
CA GLU A 16 15.44 11.62 14.24
C GLU A 16 16.95 11.54 14.47
N GLU A 17 17.52 10.32 14.50
CA GLU A 17 18.96 10.13 14.62
C GLU A 17 19.74 10.76 13.44
N TYR A 18 19.27 10.58 12.20
CA TYR A 18 19.90 11.11 11.00
C TYR A 18 19.87 12.64 10.96
N PHE A 19 18.72 13.24 11.27
CA PHE A 19 18.57 14.70 11.27
C PHE A 19 19.24 15.38 12.47
N ASN A 20 19.36 14.69 13.61
CA ASN A 20 20.00 15.24 14.81
C ASN A 20 21.53 15.10 14.81
N LYS A 21 22.10 14.05 14.21
CA LYS A 21 23.56 13.80 14.27
C LYS A 21 24.39 14.50 13.19
N ILE A 22 23.82 14.93 12.06
CA ILE A 22 24.63 15.28 10.87
C ILE A 22 24.18 16.58 10.19
N PHE A 23 24.63 17.73 10.70
CA PHE A 23 24.57 18.98 9.95
C PHE A 23 25.67 19.12 8.87
N ASN A 24 26.74 18.31 8.93
CA ASN A 24 27.93 18.49 8.06
C ASN A 24 28.08 17.50 6.88
N ASP A 25 27.36 16.36 6.87
CA ASP A 25 27.47 15.31 5.83
C ASP A 25 26.09 14.83 5.33
N ARG A 26 25.18 15.75 5.02
CA ARG A 26 23.86 15.39 4.47
C ARG A 26 24.00 14.72 3.11
N CYS A 27 23.40 13.53 3.00
CA CYS A 27 23.37 12.77 1.76
C CYS A 27 21.95 12.86 1.17
N GLN A 28 21.83 13.45 -0.03
CA GLN A 28 20.52 13.63 -0.67
C GLN A 28 19.72 12.32 -0.79
N GLN A 29 20.39 11.18 -0.96
CA GLN A 29 19.75 9.87 -1.00
C GLN A 29 19.09 9.52 0.33
N LEU A 30 19.74 9.84 1.45
CA LEU A 30 19.18 9.64 2.79
C LEU A 30 18.05 10.63 3.09
N ASP A 31 18.17 11.88 2.64
CA ASP A 31 17.07 12.84 2.76
C ASP A 31 15.81 12.34 2.04
N VAL A 32 15.96 11.80 0.83
CA VAL A 32 14.84 11.24 0.06
C VAL A 32 14.33 9.95 0.70
N PHE A 33 15.23 9.09 1.17
CA PHE A 33 14.90 7.88 1.90
C PHE A 33 13.99 8.17 3.09
N PHE A 34 14.41 9.00 4.04
CA PHE A 34 13.63 9.30 5.24
C PHE A 34 12.31 10.01 4.91
N ASN A 35 12.31 10.93 3.93
CA ASN A 35 11.06 11.53 3.46
C ASN A 35 10.08 10.49 2.88
N ARG A 36 10.56 9.45 2.18
CA ARG A 36 9.69 8.39 1.67
C ARG A 36 9.24 7.41 2.76
N MET A 37 10.11 7.12 3.73
CA MET A 37 9.76 6.29 4.89
C MET A 37 8.68 6.96 5.75
N PHE A 38 8.80 8.27 5.96
CA PHE A 38 7.79 9.09 6.66
C PHE A 38 6.44 9.09 5.93
N ASP A 39 6.41 9.38 4.62
CA ASP A 39 5.15 9.32 3.86
C ASP A 39 4.51 7.93 3.93
N MET A 40 5.32 6.87 3.86
CA MET A 40 4.86 5.49 3.94
C MET A 40 4.28 5.15 5.32
N HIS A 41 4.88 5.68 6.41
CA HIS A 41 4.35 5.56 7.76
C HIS A 41 2.90 6.09 7.83
N TYR A 42 2.62 7.29 7.30
CA TYR A 42 1.24 7.81 7.30
C TYR A 42 0.28 6.95 6.50
N ILE A 43 0.70 6.45 5.34
CA ILE A 43 -0.16 5.61 4.51
C ILE A 43 -0.47 4.30 5.23
N PHE A 44 0.51 3.70 5.89
CA PHE A 44 0.32 2.47 6.64
C PHE A 44 -0.55 2.68 7.87
N ALA A 45 -0.33 3.76 8.63
CA ALA A 45 -1.17 4.12 9.77
C ALA A 45 -2.62 4.39 9.35
N GLY A 46 -2.83 5.15 8.27
CA GLY A 46 -4.15 5.39 7.70
C GLY A 46 -4.83 4.11 7.22
N ALA A 47 -4.08 3.20 6.59
CA ALA A 47 -4.60 1.90 6.18
C ALA A 47 -5.05 1.05 7.38
N ASN A 48 -4.31 1.07 8.49
CA ASN A 48 -4.64 0.34 9.71
C ASN A 48 -5.87 0.92 10.42
N PHE A 49 -6.00 2.25 10.44
CA PHE A 49 -7.20 2.92 10.92
C PHE A 49 -8.43 2.48 10.10
N ASN A 50 -8.31 2.52 8.77
CA ASN A 50 -9.37 2.10 7.87
C ASN A 50 -9.71 0.62 8.04
N LEU A 51 -8.72 -0.25 8.26
CA LEU A 51 -8.96 -1.67 8.56
C LEU A 51 -9.76 -1.85 9.85
N ALA A 52 -9.39 -1.13 10.92
CA ALA A 52 -10.10 -1.18 12.19
C ALA A 52 -11.56 -0.71 12.06
N LYS A 53 -11.81 0.32 11.23
CA LYS A 53 -13.17 0.78 10.93
C LYS A 53 -13.95 -0.21 10.06
N ALA A 54 -13.32 -0.84 9.08
CA ALA A 54 -13.93 -1.88 8.27
C ALA A 54 -14.31 -3.13 9.08
N ALA A 55 -13.52 -3.46 10.11
CA ALA A 55 -13.79 -4.56 11.01
C ALA A 55 -14.87 -4.25 12.07
N ASN A 56 -15.24 -2.98 12.26
CA ASN A 56 -16.24 -2.60 13.26
C ASN A 56 -17.67 -2.77 12.72
N GLU A 57 -18.36 -3.81 13.18
CA GLU A 57 -19.77 -4.07 12.86
C GLU A 57 -20.70 -3.01 13.49
N ASP A 58 -20.32 -2.45 14.63
CA ASP A 58 -21.08 -1.44 15.38
C ASP A 58 -20.65 -0.01 15.02
N ILE A 59 -20.47 0.27 13.72
CA ILE A 59 -20.13 1.62 13.31
C ILE A 59 -21.27 2.59 13.63
N ASN A 60 -20.94 3.71 14.27
CA ASN A 60 -21.91 4.76 14.57
C ASN A 60 -22.41 5.37 13.24
N ILE A 61 -23.73 5.38 13.06
CA ILE A 61 -24.44 5.92 11.91
C ILE A 61 -25.42 7.04 12.29
N ASP A 62 -25.39 7.55 13.53
CA ASP A 62 -26.34 8.55 14.05
C ASP A 62 -26.36 9.85 13.22
N GLU A 63 -25.27 10.14 12.51
CA GLU A 63 -25.14 11.30 11.61
C GLU A 63 -25.82 11.08 10.23
N TRP A 64 -26.38 9.91 9.97
CA TRP A 64 -26.93 9.53 8.68
C TRP A 64 -28.44 9.23 8.76
N GLU A 65 -29.20 9.84 7.85
CA GLU A 65 -30.61 9.49 7.65
C GLU A 65 -30.71 8.24 6.77
N THR A 66 -31.24 7.14 7.31
CA THR A 66 -31.45 5.91 6.53
C THR A 66 -32.62 5.07 7.07
N ASP A 67 -33.38 4.48 6.14
CA ASP A 67 -34.40 3.46 6.45
C ASP A 67 -33.80 2.04 6.49
N ASN A 68 -32.51 1.87 6.17
CA ASN A 68 -31.82 0.58 6.20
C ASN A 68 -30.43 0.69 6.87
N PRO A 69 -30.40 0.74 8.22
CA PRO A 69 -29.18 0.82 9.01
C PRO A 69 -28.11 -0.22 8.66
N GLU A 70 -28.51 -1.47 8.42
CA GLU A 70 -27.57 -2.57 8.19
C GLU A 70 -26.87 -2.45 6.83
N VAL A 71 -27.60 -2.06 5.78
CA VAL A 71 -26.99 -1.77 4.48
C VAL A 71 -26.06 -0.56 4.56
N LEU A 72 -26.43 0.47 5.35
CA LEU A 72 -25.56 1.62 5.56
C LEU A 72 -24.28 1.26 6.31
N LYS A 73 -24.35 0.47 7.39
CA LYS A 73 -23.17 -0.01 8.11
C LYS A 73 -22.25 -0.82 7.19
N LEU A 74 -22.81 -1.75 6.42
CA LEU A 74 -22.07 -2.52 5.43
C LEU A 74 -21.42 -1.63 4.36
N PHE A 75 -22.12 -0.58 3.92
CA PHE A 75 -21.59 0.45 3.04
C PHE A 75 -20.37 1.16 3.62
N LEU A 76 -20.49 1.69 4.82
CA LEU A 76 -19.38 2.41 5.45
C LEU A 76 -18.18 1.48 5.66
N ARG A 77 -18.40 0.27 6.19
CA ARG A 77 -17.35 -0.75 6.36
C ARG A 77 -16.65 -1.07 5.04
N THR A 78 -17.42 -1.19 3.96
CA THR A 78 -16.91 -1.43 2.60
C THR A 78 -16.02 -0.30 2.10
N GLU A 79 -16.41 0.95 2.30
CA GLU A 79 -15.62 2.09 1.85
C GLU A 79 -14.31 2.21 2.64
N TYR A 80 -14.35 2.00 3.95
CA TYR A 80 -13.14 1.87 4.76
C TYR A 80 -12.23 0.75 4.26
N LEU A 81 -12.78 -0.42 3.93
CA LEU A 81 -12.00 -1.55 3.43
C LEU A 81 -11.36 -1.27 2.08
N LYS A 82 -12.08 -0.61 1.15
CA LYS A 82 -11.52 -0.17 -0.14
C LYS A 82 -10.36 0.81 0.06
N SER A 83 -10.52 1.78 0.97
CA SER A 83 -9.42 2.70 1.32
C SER A 83 -8.23 1.95 1.89
N CYS A 84 -8.43 0.99 2.79
CA CYS A 84 -7.37 0.12 3.32
C CYS A 84 -6.63 -0.63 2.20
N ILE A 85 -7.36 -1.29 1.29
CA ILE A 85 -6.79 -2.04 0.17
C ILE A 85 -5.93 -1.14 -0.73
N LEU A 86 -6.45 0.03 -1.10
CA LEU A 86 -5.72 0.98 -1.95
C LEU A 86 -4.46 1.50 -1.24
N SER A 87 -4.55 1.85 0.04
CA SER A 87 -3.41 2.31 0.82
C SER A 87 -2.34 1.23 0.98
N TYR A 88 -2.71 -0.01 1.32
CA TYR A 88 -1.77 -1.13 1.36
C TYR A 88 -1.13 -1.40 -0.01
N ASN A 89 -1.89 -1.33 -1.11
CA ASN A 89 -1.32 -1.45 -2.45
C ASN A 89 -0.32 -0.32 -2.75
N SER A 90 -0.56 0.90 -2.29
CA SER A 90 0.35 2.03 -2.49
C SER A 90 1.67 1.89 -1.75
N ILE A 91 1.74 1.16 -0.63
CA ILE A 91 2.99 0.97 0.13
C ILE A 91 4.08 0.36 -0.74
N GLU A 92 3.73 -0.58 -1.63
CA GLU A 92 4.69 -1.17 -2.56
C GLU A 92 5.36 -0.11 -3.44
N ASP A 93 4.59 0.85 -3.97
CA ASP A 93 5.13 1.95 -4.79
C ASP A 93 6.09 2.84 -4.00
N TYR A 94 5.83 3.04 -2.70
CA TYR A 94 6.73 3.79 -1.82
C TYR A 94 8.02 3.02 -1.56
N ILE A 95 7.95 1.73 -1.28
CA ILE A 95 9.14 0.88 -1.14
C ILE A 95 9.96 0.86 -2.43
N MET A 96 9.33 0.77 -3.60
CA MET A 96 10.03 0.84 -4.88
C MET A 96 10.80 2.16 -5.02
N LYS A 97 10.18 3.30 -4.65
CA LYS A 97 10.84 4.61 -4.64
C LYS A 97 12.02 4.64 -3.66
N VAL A 98 11.81 4.16 -2.43
CA VAL A 98 12.85 4.02 -1.39
C VAL A 98 14.06 3.29 -1.96
N VAL A 99 13.87 2.12 -2.55
CA VAL A 99 14.98 1.32 -3.11
C VAL A 99 15.66 2.04 -4.28
N VAL A 100 14.89 2.61 -5.22
CA VAL A 100 15.47 3.31 -6.37
C VAL A 100 16.32 4.50 -5.95
N PHE A 101 15.85 5.31 -5.00
CA PHE A 101 16.55 6.51 -4.55
C PHE A 101 17.73 6.19 -3.62
N SER A 102 17.56 5.28 -2.66
CA SER A 102 18.64 4.85 -1.77
C SER A 102 19.80 4.20 -2.52
N TYR A 103 19.56 3.62 -3.70
CA TYR A 103 20.62 3.06 -4.54
C TYR A 103 21.01 3.94 -5.73
N ASN A 104 20.42 5.13 -5.87
CA ASN A 104 20.62 6.02 -7.01
C ASN A 104 20.50 5.28 -8.36
N LEU A 105 19.52 4.38 -8.48
CA LEU A 105 19.44 3.45 -9.60
C LEU A 105 19.13 4.13 -10.95
N LYS A 106 18.63 5.36 -10.90
CA LYS A 106 18.40 6.22 -12.10
C LYS A 106 19.56 7.21 -12.36
N GLY A 107 20.69 7.07 -11.67
CA GLY A 107 21.99 7.61 -12.07
C GLY A 107 22.20 9.14 -11.98
N LYS A 108 21.22 9.94 -11.53
CA LYS A 108 21.35 11.41 -11.41
C LYS A 108 20.84 11.90 -10.06
N ARG A 109 21.53 12.87 -9.46
CA ARG A 109 21.05 13.63 -8.27
C ARG A 109 19.72 14.31 -8.55
N ILE A 110 18.87 14.45 -7.53
CA ILE A 110 17.60 15.17 -7.63
C ILE A 110 17.89 16.67 -7.62
N THR A 111 17.58 17.38 -8.69
CA THR A 111 17.93 18.82 -8.78
C THR A 111 16.73 19.76 -8.65
N SER A 112 15.52 19.22 -8.75
CA SER A 112 14.29 20.00 -8.66
C SER A 112 13.09 19.11 -8.36
N ARG A 113 11.95 19.72 -8.00
CA ARG A 113 10.66 19.01 -7.89
C ARG A 113 10.26 18.32 -9.20
N LYS A 114 10.48 18.97 -10.35
CA LYS A 114 10.18 18.40 -11.67
C LYS A 114 11.03 17.17 -11.97
N ASP A 115 12.32 17.22 -11.64
CA ASP A 115 13.23 16.09 -11.78
C ASP A 115 12.84 14.93 -10.83
N PHE A 116 12.49 15.23 -9.58
CA PHE A 116 11.98 14.23 -8.64
C PHE A 116 10.73 13.50 -9.16
N ILE A 117 9.72 14.26 -9.62
CA ILE A 117 8.48 13.70 -10.19
C ILE A 117 8.81 12.85 -11.41
N GLN A 118 9.66 13.33 -12.31
CA GLN A 118 10.05 12.59 -13.50
C GLN A 118 10.75 11.28 -13.16
N LYS A 119 11.60 11.26 -12.12
CA LYS A 119 12.25 10.03 -11.65
C LYS A 119 11.27 9.06 -10.99
N CYS A 120 10.23 9.55 -10.32
CA CYS A 120 9.16 8.74 -9.77
C CYS A 120 8.28 8.06 -10.83
N LYS A 121 8.27 8.57 -12.08
CA LYS A 121 7.58 7.88 -13.18
C LYS A 121 8.30 6.58 -13.55
N ASN A 122 7.53 5.58 -14.01
CA ASN A 122 8.05 4.29 -14.46
C ASN A 122 8.96 3.65 -13.40
N MET A 123 8.39 3.43 -12.22
CA MET A 123 9.00 2.67 -11.12
C MET A 123 8.19 1.39 -10.89
N TYR A 124 7.75 0.75 -11.98
CA TYR A 124 7.03 -0.51 -11.87
C TYR A 124 7.98 -1.60 -11.37
N TYR A 125 7.42 -2.61 -10.72
CA TYR A 125 8.18 -3.75 -10.17
C TYR A 125 9.24 -4.31 -11.13
N GLN A 126 8.88 -4.52 -12.40
CA GLN A 126 9.81 -5.03 -13.42
C GLN A 126 10.96 -4.07 -13.71
N ASP A 127 10.68 -2.77 -13.79
CA ASP A 127 11.70 -1.73 -14.01
C ASP A 127 12.69 -1.72 -12.84
N VAL A 128 12.18 -1.73 -11.61
CA VAL A 128 13.03 -1.72 -10.40
C VAL A 128 13.88 -2.98 -10.31
N LEU A 129 13.31 -4.16 -10.59
CA LEU A 129 14.09 -5.40 -10.63
C LEU A 129 15.19 -5.37 -11.70
N SER A 130 14.93 -4.77 -12.86
CA SER A 130 15.95 -4.62 -13.91
C SER A 130 17.09 -3.71 -13.44
N LEU A 131 16.76 -2.64 -12.71
CA LEU A 131 17.73 -1.68 -12.18
C LEU A 131 18.57 -2.27 -11.05
N ILE A 132 17.97 -3.06 -10.15
CA ILE A 132 18.66 -3.71 -9.03
C ILE A 132 19.75 -4.68 -9.52
N LYS A 133 19.63 -5.26 -10.71
CA LYS A 133 20.70 -6.12 -11.27
C LYS A 133 22.05 -5.40 -11.37
N ARG A 134 22.06 -4.06 -11.41
CA ARG A 134 23.26 -3.23 -11.58
C ARG A 134 24.07 -3.00 -10.29
N ILE A 135 23.57 -3.38 -9.11
CA ILE A 135 24.26 -3.17 -7.83
C ILE A 135 24.92 -4.45 -7.28
N LYS A 136 26.11 -4.34 -6.67
CA LYS A 136 26.84 -5.49 -6.07
C LYS A 136 26.06 -6.17 -4.94
N SER A 137 25.29 -5.40 -4.16
CA SER A 137 24.46 -5.89 -3.03
C SER A 137 23.07 -6.38 -3.45
N ASN A 138 22.89 -6.78 -4.72
CA ASN A 138 21.56 -7.04 -5.29
C ASN A 138 20.79 -8.21 -4.67
N LYS A 139 21.47 -9.22 -4.12
CA LYS A 139 20.81 -10.49 -3.75
C LYS A 139 19.80 -10.32 -2.60
N LYS A 140 20.17 -9.56 -1.56
CA LYS A 140 19.33 -9.41 -0.34
C LYS A 140 18.07 -8.57 -0.66
N ILE A 141 18.23 -7.39 -1.23
CA ILE A 141 17.10 -6.51 -1.57
C ILE A 141 16.18 -7.13 -2.62
N LYS A 142 16.74 -7.80 -3.63
CA LYS A 142 15.96 -8.49 -4.65
C LYS A 142 15.13 -9.62 -4.04
N LYS A 143 15.71 -10.40 -3.12
CA LYS A 143 15.01 -11.48 -2.44
C LYS A 143 13.82 -10.95 -1.65
N VAL A 144 14.04 -9.92 -0.82
CA VAL A 144 12.99 -9.30 -0.01
C VAL A 144 11.82 -8.80 -0.88
N ILE A 145 12.12 -8.09 -1.98
CA ILE A 145 11.10 -7.64 -2.95
C ILE A 145 10.35 -8.82 -3.58
N GLN A 146 11.07 -9.87 -4.00
CA GLN A 146 10.46 -11.02 -4.67
C GLN A 146 9.61 -11.87 -3.72
N ASP A 147 10.04 -12.04 -2.48
CA ASP A 147 9.34 -12.85 -1.50
C ASP A 147 8.02 -12.17 -1.09
N TYR A 148 8.03 -10.84 -0.88
CA TYR A 148 6.81 -10.05 -0.70
C TYR A 148 5.84 -10.23 -1.89
N HIS A 149 6.33 -10.08 -3.11
CA HIS A 149 5.51 -10.14 -4.32
C HIS A 149 4.96 -11.56 -4.63
N LYS A 150 5.60 -12.61 -4.10
CA LYS A 150 5.17 -14.01 -4.25
C LYS A 150 4.07 -14.40 -3.25
N ASN A 151 3.93 -13.66 -2.15
CA ASN A 151 2.92 -13.93 -1.14
C ASN A 151 1.50 -13.90 -1.75
N ASN A 152 0.67 -14.88 -1.38
CA ASN A 152 -0.66 -15.04 -1.97
C ASN A 152 -1.63 -13.94 -1.56
N ASP A 153 -1.59 -13.50 -0.30
CA ASP A 153 -2.43 -12.38 0.17
C ASP A 153 -2.01 -11.09 -0.55
N VAL A 154 -0.70 -10.88 -0.79
CA VAL A 154 -0.20 -9.70 -1.55
C VAL A 154 -0.65 -9.75 -3.01
N LYS A 155 -0.68 -10.92 -3.64
CA LYS A 155 -1.25 -11.09 -4.99
C LYS A 155 -2.75 -10.78 -5.00
N LYS A 156 -3.52 -11.30 -4.03
CA LYS A 156 -4.96 -11.05 -3.91
C LYS A 156 -5.23 -9.56 -3.69
N LEU A 157 -4.52 -8.90 -2.78
CA LEU A 157 -4.59 -7.46 -2.53
C LEU A 157 -4.43 -6.64 -3.82
N ARG A 158 -3.40 -6.93 -4.62
CA ARG A 158 -3.16 -6.21 -5.89
C ARG A 158 -4.26 -6.47 -6.91
N GLY A 159 -4.78 -7.69 -6.96
CA GLY A 159 -5.97 -8.03 -7.74
C GLY A 159 -7.14 -7.13 -7.37
N LEU A 160 -7.50 -7.07 -6.07
CA LEU A 160 -8.58 -6.25 -5.55
C LEU A 160 -8.35 -4.75 -5.82
N ALA A 161 -7.15 -4.24 -5.55
CA ALA A 161 -6.80 -2.86 -5.82
C ALA A 161 -6.95 -2.51 -7.31
N ASN A 162 -6.56 -3.41 -8.21
CA ASN A 162 -6.75 -3.22 -9.65
C ASN A 162 -8.23 -3.26 -10.03
N GLN A 163 -9.06 -4.11 -9.40
CA GLN A 163 -10.51 -4.09 -9.62
C GLN A 163 -11.13 -2.74 -9.21
N ILE A 164 -10.74 -2.23 -8.04
CA ILE A 164 -11.19 -0.92 -7.55
C ILE A 164 -10.78 0.22 -8.50
N LYS A 165 -9.52 0.23 -8.96
CA LYS A 165 -8.97 1.31 -9.79
C LYS A 165 -9.42 1.28 -11.25
N HIS A 166 -9.63 0.10 -11.82
CA HIS A 166 -9.68 -0.08 -13.28
C HIS A 166 -10.88 -0.88 -13.79
N ASN A 167 -11.46 -1.79 -13.00
CA ASN A 167 -12.41 -2.80 -13.52
C ASN A 167 -13.73 -2.81 -12.72
N ASN A 168 -14.54 -1.75 -12.89
CA ASN A 168 -15.92 -1.63 -12.39
C ASN A 168 -16.13 -1.75 -10.86
N ASN A 169 -15.09 -1.60 -10.04
CA ASN A 169 -15.15 -1.68 -8.57
C ASN A 169 -15.32 -3.11 -8.03
N ILE A 170 -15.14 -3.25 -6.71
CA ILE A 170 -15.55 -4.45 -5.97
C ILE A 170 -16.86 -4.17 -5.24
N ARG A 171 -17.76 -5.15 -5.23
CA ARG A 171 -18.92 -5.21 -4.33
C ARG A 171 -18.64 -6.24 -3.24
N PHE A 172 -19.34 -6.09 -2.13
CA PHE A 172 -19.31 -7.08 -1.07
C PHE A 172 -20.67 -7.78 -0.98
N ASN A 173 -20.66 -9.01 -0.48
CA ASN A 173 -21.89 -9.75 -0.25
C ASN A 173 -22.79 -8.99 0.74
N GLY A 174 -24.12 -9.07 0.54
CA GLY A 174 -25.10 -8.40 1.40
C GLY A 174 -25.66 -7.08 0.85
N PHE A 175 -25.04 -6.47 -0.16
CA PHE A 175 -25.65 -5.33 -0.85
C PHE A 175 -26.82 -5.76 -1.76
N PRO A 176 -27.90 -4.98 -1.82
CA PRO A 176 -28.98 -5.22 -2.78
C PRO A 176 -28.45 -5.15 -4.21
N LYS A 177 -28.83 -6.12 -5.04
CA LYS A 177 -28.47 -6.13 -6.46
C LYS A 177 -29.26 -5.04 -7.21
N PRO A 178 -28.63 -4.31 -8.14
CA PRO A 178 -29.36 -3.38 -8.99
C PRO A 178 -30.44 -4.15 -9.78
N SER A 179 -31.66 -3.60 -9.81
CA SER A 179 -32.72 -4.11 -10.68
C SER A 179 -32.43 -3.68 -12.13
N TYR A 180 -31.89 -4.57 -12.95
CA TYR A 180 -31.67 -4.29 -14.37
C TYR A 180 -32.96 -4.51 -15.16
N ILE A 181 -33.46 -3.48 -15.83
CA ILE A 181 -34.52 -3.61 -16.85
C ILE A 181 -33.87 -4.19 -18.11
N ARG A 182 -34.21 -5.45 -18.47
CA ARG A 182 -33.74 -6.06 -19.73
C ARG A 182 -34.36 -5.34 -20.92
N TYR A 183 -33.61 -4.45 -21.56
CA TYR A 183 -34.02 -3.85 -22.83
C TYR A 183 -33.70 -4.81 -23.99
N ARG A 184 -34.70 -5.55 -24.49
CA ARG A 184 -34.55 -6.39 -25.69
C ARG A 184 -34.89 -5.58 -26.94
N ASN A 185 -33.88 -5.22 -27.73
CA ASN A 185 -34.07 -4.67 -29.06
C ASN A 185 -33.58 -5.70 -30.09
N LYS A 186 -34.43 -6.14 -31.03
CA LYS A 186 -34.19 -7.31 -31.91
C LYS A 186 -33.06 -7.14 -32.94
N THR A 187 -32.48 -5.94 -33.06
CA THR A 187 -31.52 -5.58 -34.13
C THR A 187 -30.16 -5.08 -33.62
N LYS A 188 -29.96 -5.00 -32.30
CA LYS A 188 -28.67 -4.65 -31.67
C LYS A 188 -28.33 -5.70 -30.63
N ILE A 189 -27.03 -5.93 -30.40
CA ILE A 189 -26.56 -6.78 -29.30
C ILE A 189 -27.27 -6.31 -28.02
N ALA A 190 -28.08 -7.19 -27.43
CA ALA A 190 -28.77 -6.88 -26.18
C ALA A 190 -27.73 -6.77 -25.07
N TYR A 191 -27.76 -5.67 -24.32
CA TYR A 191 -26.89 -5.48 -23.16
C TYR A 191 -27.08 -6.63 -22.16
N ASP A 192 -25.99 -7.28 -21.77
CA ASP A 192 -25.95 -8.25 -20.68
C ASP A 192 -25.34 -7.57 -19.43
N SER A 193 -26.11 -7.52 -18.35
CA SER A 193 -25.69 -6.90 -17.09
C SER A 193 -24.46 -7.56 -16.49
N ASN A 194 -24.20 -8.83 -16.82
CA ASN A 194 -23.01 -9.57 -16.40
C ASN A 194 -21.71 -8.93 -16.90
N TRP A 195 -21.73 -8.18 -18.02
CA TRP A 195 -20.53 -7.50 -18.55
C TRP A 195 -20.04 -6.36 -17.66
N THR A 196 -20.91 -5.83 -16.82
CA THR A 196 -20.61 -4.74 -15.91
C THR A 196 -20.79 -5.14 -14.44
N GLU A 197 -21.07 -6.42 -14.18
CA GLU A 197 -21.23 -6.89 -12.81
C GLU A 197 -19.87 -6.82 -12.11
N PRO A 198 -19.76 -6.06 -11.02
CA PRO A 198 -18.52 -5.94 -10.30
C PRO A 198 -18.20 -7.25 -9.59
N TYR A 199 -16.92 -7.43 -9.33
CA TYR A 199 -16.42 -8.59 -8.60
C TYR A 199 -16.95 -8.55 -7.14
N SER A 200 -17.50 -9.68 -6.66
CA SER A 200 -18.10 -9.79 -5.32
C SER A 200 -17.21 -10.60 -4.40
N GLU A 201 -16.95 -10.09 -3.19
CA GLU A 201 -16.20 -10.78 -2.14
C GLU A 201 -16.95 -10.73 -0.81
N ASP A 202 -16.58 -11.63 0.10
CA ASP A 202 -17.03 -11.55 1.48
C ASP A 202 -16.20 -10.51 2.26
N ILE A 203 -16.86 -9.62 3.00
CA ILE A 203 -16.17 -8.50 3.65
C ILE A 203 -15.24 -8.98 4.77
N ASP A 204 -15.66 -9.97 5.54
CA ASP A 204 -14.91 -10.44 6.71
C ASP A 204 -13.71 -11.28 6.28
N ASP A 205 -13.83 -12.04 5.19
CA ASP A 205 -12.70 -12.72 4.56
C ASP A 205 -11.60 -11.74 4.11
N ILE A 206 -12.00 -10.62 3.52
CA ILE A 206 -11.05 -9.59 3.07
C ILE A 206 -10.47 -8.81 4.26
N VAL A 207 -11.26 -8.51 5.29
CA VAL A 207 -10.76 -7.93 6.55
C VAL A 207 -9.70 -8.84 7.18
N ASN A 208 -9.97 -10.14 7.30
CA ASN A 208 -9.05 -11.13 7.85
C ASN A 208 -7.77 -11.25 7.02
N MET A 209 -7.87 -11.19 5.68
CA MET A 209 -6.72 -11.12 4.80
C MET A 209 -5.89 -9.85 5.04
N CYS A 210 -6.53 -8.69 5.19
CA CYS A 210 -5.87 -7.42 5.47
C CYS A 210 -5.15 -7.43 6.83
N TYR A 211 -5.69 -8.09 7.86
CA TYR A 211 -4.98 -8.27 9.13
C TYR A 211 -3.69 -9.07 8.97
N ARG A 212 -3.71 -10.18 8.21
CA ARG A 212 -2.48 -10.95 7.91
C ARG A 212 -1.48 -10.15 7.10
N LEU A 213 -1.97 -9.33 6.16
CA LEU A 213 -1.13 -8.45 5.35
C LEU A 213 -0.41 -7.39 6.17
N ASN A 214 -0.97 -6.95 7.29
CA ASN A 214 -0.33 -5.99 8.18
C ASN A 214 1.08 -6.42 8.57
N ASP A 215 1.23 -7.66 9.07
CA ASP A 215 2.51 -8.21 9.49
C ASP A 215 3.47 -8.42 8.31
N ILE A 216 2.93 -8.86 7.16
CA ILE A 216 3.71 -9.06 5.93
C ILE A 216 4.28 -7.73 5.41
N ILE A 217 3.45 -6.68 5.39
CA ILE A 217 3.83 -5.34 4.95
C ILE A 217 4.83 -4.72 5.93
N LYS A 218 4.56 -4.82 7.24
CA LYS A 218 5.46 -4.34 8.29
C LYS A 218 6.85 -4.96 8.12
N LYS A 219 6.92 -6.29 8.05
CA LYS A 219 8.19 -6.99 7.84
C LYS A 219 8.89 -6.54 6.56
N TYR A 220 8.15 -6.35 5.47
CA TYR A 220 8.72 -5.86 4.21
C TYR A 220 9.35 -4.47 4.34
N ILE A 221 8.69 -3.57 5.08
CA ILE A 221 9.21 -2.23 5.38
C ILE A 221 10.50 -2.32 6.20
N GLU A 222 10.50 -3.11 7.27
CA GLU A 222 11.63 -3.26 8.18
C GLU A 222 12.84 -3.91 7.49
N ASP A 223 12.62 -4.98 6.73
CA ASP A 223 13.67 -5.66 5.96
C ASP A 223 14.34 -4.69 4.96
N VAL A 224 13.56 -3.83 4.29
CA VAL A 224 14.09 -2.82 3.36
C VAL A 224 14.86 -1.74 4.12
N TYR A 225 14.33 -1.27 5.25
CA TYR A 225 15.00 -0.29 6.11
C TYR A 225 16.37 -0.79 6.55
N ASP A 226 16.46 -2.01 7.09
CA ASP A 226 17.71 -2.59 7.59
C ASP A 226 18.76 -2.74 6.48
N ILE A 227 18.33 -3.11 5.26
CA ILE A 227 19.22 -3.20 4.11
C ILE A 227 19.77 -1.82 3.71
N VAL A 228 18.96 -0.78 3.76
CA VAL A 228 19.43 0.59 3.49
C VAL A 228 20.33 1.08 4.63
N SER A 229 19.99 0.76 5.87
CA SER A 229 20.77 1.07 7.07
C SER A 229 22.18 0.47 6.99
N GLU A 230 22.29 -0.81 6.60
CA GLU A 230 23.58 -1.48 6.34
C GLU A 230 24.43 -0.76 5.31
N LYS A 231 23.80 -0.22 4.25
CA LYS A 231 24.53 0.50 3.19
C LYS A 231 25.12 1.83 3.68
N TYR A 232 24.37 2.53 4.52
CA TYR A 232 24.69 3.90 4.95
C TYR A 232 25.24 3.97 6.38
N ASN A 233 25.39 2.83 7.05
CA ASN A 233 25.96 2.69 8.38
C ASN A 233 25.20 3.50 9.46
N PHE A 234 23.86 3.42 9.46
CA PHE A 234 23.01 3.93 10.53
C PHE A 234 22.26 2.79 11.25
N GLU A 235 21.59 3.09 12.37
CA GLU A 235 20.96 2.08 13.24
C GLU A 235 19.90 1.24 12.48
N LYS A 236 19.91 -0.07 12.69
CA LYS A 236 18.90 -0.99 12.13
C LYS A 236 17.66 -1.01 13.02
N ILE A 237 16.51 -1.39 12.48
CA ILE A 237 15.32 -1.71 13.28
C ILE A 237 15.58 -2.99 14.07
N HIS A 238 16.07 -4.03 13.41
CA HIS A 238 16.45 -5.27 14.08
C HIS A 238 17.92 -5.23 14.50
N ASN A 239 18.15 -5.24 15.81
CA ASN A 239 19.47 -5.50 16.37
C ASN A 239 19.73 -7.02 16.30
N ASN A 240 20.55 -7.45 15.35
CA ASN A 240 21.18 -8.77 15.38
C ASN A 240 22.46 -8.70 16.22
#